data_AF-A0A6I4R045-F1
#
_entry.id   AF-A0A6I4R045-F1
#
_cell.length_a   1.000
_cell.length_b   1.000
_cell.length_c   1.000
_cell.angle_alpha   90.00
_cell.angle_beta   90.00
_cell.angle_gamma   90.00
#
_symmetry.space_group_name_H-M   'P 1'
#
loop_
_entity.id
_entity.type
_entity.pdbx_description
1 polymer ?
#
loop_
_entity_poly.entity_id
_entity_poly.type
_entity_poly.pdbx_seq_one_letter_code
_entity_poly.pdbx_strand_id
1 'polypeptide(L)' 'MTSLTCFKAFDIRDQLGTELNEGIAYHIGRAYAKFLDAKKVVIGGDMRLSSEPLKQLWGNV' A
#
# COMPACT_ATOMS: atom_id res chain seq x y z
N MET A 1 -14.38 -1.37 -15.47
CA MET A 1 -13.47 -1.14 -14.31
C MET A 1 -12.55 -2.34 -14.22
N THR A 2 -11.24 -2.13 -14.14
CA THR A 2 -10.28 -3.22 -13.90
C THR A 2 -10.42 -3.67 -12.45
N SER A 3 -10.47 -4.98 -12.21
CA SER A 3 -10.60 -5.52 -10.85
C SER A 3 -9.29 -5.31 -10.08
N LEU A 4 -9.37 -4.78 -8.85
CA LEU A 4 -8.23 -4.71 -7.93
C LEU A 4 -8.06 -6.07 -7.25
N THR A 5 -7.33 -6.98 -7.89
CA THR A 5 -7.14 -8.36 -7.45
C THR A 5 -6.27 -8.47 -6.19
N CYS A 6 -5.46 -7.46 -5.88
CA CYS A 6 -4.51 -7.46 -4.79
C CYS A 6 -5.14 -7.42 -3.39
N PHE A 7 -6.44 -7.13 -3.26
CA PHE A 7 -7.15 -7.19 -1.97
C PHE A 7 -7.62 -8.62 -1.70
N LYS A 8 -7.00 -9.27 -0.72
CA LYS A 8 -7.41 -10.59 -0.23
C LYS A 8 -8.25 -10.40 1.05
N ALA A 9 -8.79 -11.50 1.58
CA ALA A 9 -9.68 -11.44 2.73
C ALA A 9 -9.07 -10.79 3.99
N PHE A 10 -7.74 -10.88 4.15
CA PHE A 10 -7.04 -10.46 5.36
C PHE A 10 -5.87 -9.51 5.13
N ASP A 11 -5.35 -9.43 3.90
CA ASP A 11 -4.21 -8.59 3.56
C ASP A 11 -4.26 -8.11 2.10
N ILE A 12 -3.34 -7.20 1.78
CA ILE A 12 -3.10 -6.75 0.42
C ILE A 12 -1.87 -7.49 -0.08
N ARG A 13 -2.04 -8.36 -1.07
CA ARG A 13 -1.00 -9.27 -1.53
C ARG A 13 -1.21 -9.64 -2.98
N ASP A 14 -0.23 -9.33 -3.83
CA ASP A 14 -0.13 -9.88 -5.18
C ASP A 14 1.23 -9.53 -5.81
N GLN A 15 1.40 -9.82 -7.09
CA GLN A 15 2.59 -9.46 -7.86
C GLN A 15 2.77 -7.93 -7.96
N LEU A 16 3.98 -7.47 -7.63
CA LEU A 16 4.37 -6.07 -7.76
C LEU A 16 4.57 -5.67 -9.23
N GLY A 17 4.12 -4.46 -9.57
CA GLY A 17 4.22 -3.86 -10.90
C GLY A 17 3.02 -4.13 -11.80
N THR A 18 2.30 -5.23 -11.60
CA THR A 18 1.07 -5.57 -12.35
C THR A 18 -0.17 -5.37 -11.48
N GLU A 19 -0.35 -6.25 -10.50
CA GLU A 19 -1.55 -6.34 -9.66
C GLU A 19 -1.49 -5.38 -8.46
N LEU A 20 -0.28 -5.16 -7.92
CA LEU A 20 0.01 -4.10 -6.96
C LEU A 20 1.09 -3.18 -7.53
N ASN A 21 0.74 -1.94 -7.86
CA ASN A 21 1.66 -0.95 -8.43
C ASN A 21 1.74 0.32 -7.58
N GLU A 22 2.61 1.24 -7.97
CA GLU A 22 2.91 2.45 -7.20
C GLU A 22 1.69 3.34 -6.96
N GLY A 23 0.82 3.49 -7.96
CA GLY A 23 -0.40 4.26 -7.86
C GLY A 23 -1.39 3.62 -6.86
N ILE A 24 -1.58 2.30 -6.95
CA ILE A 24 -2.40 1.56 -5.99
C ILE A 24 -1.84 1.72 -4.57
N ALA A 25 -0.52 1.55 -4.40
CA ALA A 25 0.14 1.71 -3.11
C ALA A 25 -0.10 3.11 -2.51
N TYR A 26 0.16 4.18 -3.26
CA TYR A 26 -0.09 5.55 -2.82
C TYR A 26 -1.55 5.77 -2.38
N HIS A 27 -2.51 5.26 -3.16
CA HIS A 27 -3.93 5.37 -2.81
C HIS A 27 -4.31 4.57 -1.56
N ILE A 28 -3.70 3.39 -1.33
CA ILE A 28 -3.89 2.62 -0.09
C ILE A 28 -3.46 3.43 1.12
N GLY A 29 -2.26 4.02 1.12
CA GLY A 29 -1.76 4.82 2.24
C GLY A 29 -2.72 5.95 2.58
N ARG A 30 -3.16 6.72 1.57
CA ARG A 30 -4.05 7.86 1.76
C ARG A 30 -5.44 7.44 2.22
N ALA A 31 -5.97 6.36 1.64
CA ALA A 31 -7.26 5.81 2.05
C ALA A 31 -7.21 5.31 3.50
N TYR A 32 -6.13 4.64 3.88
CA TYR A 32 -5.93 4.13 5.24
C TYR A 32 -5.88 5.26 6.27
N ALA A 33 -5.07 6.31 6.02
CA ALA A 33 -4.98 7.47 6.90
C ALA A 33 -6.33 8.19 7.05
N LYS A 34 -7.03 8.41 5.93
CA LYS A 34 -8.36 9.05 5.92
C LYS A 34 -9.42 8.20 6.62
N PHE A 35 -9.42 6.89 6.40
CA PHE A 35 -10.41 5.98 6.95
C PHE A 35 -10.33 5.91 8.49
N LEU A 36 -9.11 5.96 9.04
CA LEU A 36 -8.88 5.91 10.48
C LEU A 36 -8.85 7.29 11.17
N ASP A 37 -8.97 8.38 10.40
CA ASP A 37 -8.67 9.75 10.88
C ASP A 37 -7.31 9.83 11.60
N ALA A 38 -6.32 9.15 11.04
CA ALA A 38 -5.02 8.97 11.67
C ALA A 38 -4.15 10.23 11.53
N LYS A 39 -3.63 10.73 12.66
CA LYS A 39 -2.65 11.84 12.67
C LYS A 39 -1.21 11.39 12.47
N LYS A 40 -0.90 10.14 12.84
CA LYS A 40 0.42 9.51 12.73
C LYS A 40 0.23 8.02 12.48
N VAL A 41 0.98 7.48 11.53
CA VAL A 41 0.97 6.06 11.18
C VAL A 41 2.40 5.54 11.21
N VAL A 42 2.60 4.37 11.82
CA VAL A 42 3.90 3.68 11.80
C VAL A 42 3.97 2.85 10.52
N ILE A 43 5.09 2.97 9.80
CA ILE A 43 5.32 2.24 8.56
C ILE A 43 6.55 1.34 8.73
N GLY A 44 6.36 0.04 8.50
CA GLY A 44 7.39 -0.99 8.55
C GLY A 44 7.53 -1.71 7.22
N GLY A 45 8.62 -2.46 7.05
CA GLY A 45 8.89 -3.25 5.86
C GLY A 45 9.82 -4.41 6.18
N ASP A 46 9.76 -5.46 5.36
CA ASP A 46 10.66 -6.61 5.48
C ASP A 46 11.97 -6.39 4.68
N MET A 47 12.77 -7.44 4.53
CA MET A 47 14.08 -7.40 3.85
C MET A 47 14.02 -7.24 2.33
N ARG A 48 12.84 -7.25 1.68
CA ARG A 48 12.76 -7.15 0.22
C ARG A 48 13.21 -5.77 -0.25
N LEU A 49 13.91 -5.72 -1.38
CA LEU A 49 14.31 -4.45 -2.01
C LEU A 49 13.12 -3.57 -2.39
N SER A 50 11.97 -4.18 -2.67
CA SER A 50 10.72 -3.46 -2.95
C SER A 50 10.06 -2.86 -1.71
N SER A 51 10.49 -3.23 -0.49
CA SER A 51 9.88 -2.73 0.74
C SER A 51 10.16 -1.25 0.94
N GLU A 52 11.38 -0.77 0.70
CA GLU A 52 11.71 0.65 0.83
C GLU A 52 10.85 1.56 -0.07
N PRO A 53 10.78 1.35 -1.41
CA PRO A 53 9.93 2.19 -2.26
C PRO A 53 8.44 2.11 -1.90
N LEU A 54 7.93 0.95 -1.48
CA LEU A 54 6.54 0.82 -1.02
C LEU A 54 6.28 1.61 0.26
N LYS A 55 7.20 1.59 1.24
CA LYS A 55 7.07 2.38 2.46
C LYS A 55 7.00 3.88 2.16
N GLN A 56 7.82 4.36 1.22
CA GLN A 56 7.79 5.77 0.81
C GLN A 56 6.43 6.15 0.20
N LEU A 57 5.89 5.30 -0.69
CA LEU A 57 4.57 5.53 -1.29
C LEU A 57 3.44 5.56 -0.26
N TRP A 58 3.48 4.69 0.75
CA TRP A 58 2.50 4.66 1.82
C TRP A 58 2.65 5.81 2.83
N GLY A 59 3.86 6.34 3.00
CA GLY A 59 4.15 7.42 3.95
C GLY A 59 3.93 8.83 3.40
N ASN A 60 3.87 8.99 2.08
CA ASN A 60 3.72 10.29 1.43
C ASN A 60 2.26 10.77 1.34
N VAL A 61 1.45 10.50 2.38
CA VAL A 61 -0.02 10.65 2.36
C VAL A 61 -0.56 11.56 3.45
#